data_AF-T0YPH9-F1
#
_entry.id   AF-T0YPH9-F1
#
_cell.length_a   1.000
_cell.length_b   1.000
_cell.length_c   1.000
_cell.angle_alpha   90.00
_cell.angle_beta   90.00
_cell.angle_gamma   90.00
#
_symmetry.space_group_name_H-M   'P 1'
#
loop_
_entity.id
_entity.type
_entity.pdbx_description
1 polymer ?
#
loop_
_entity_poly.entity_id
_entity_poly.type
_entity_poly.pdbx_seq_one_letter_code
_entity_poly.pdbx_strand_id
1 'polypeptide(L)'
;LESRQDLIRVRTPVSRDLEIAEVTQRVIAARGPALLFEQVSGAKMPVVTNLLGTAERIAFGIGDARLDDTAARIAKLTRLKPPAGLVGALKDLGGTIELLGQLRSLAPKRVSSAPAQEVEEPTVDLDRLPILRCWPKGRGPDGHLPDRDHLRPGDRRTP
;
A
#
# COMPACT_ATOMS: atom_id res chain seq x y z
N LEU A 1 -14.50 1.55 -4.86
CA LEU A 1 -14.37 3.01 -4.92
C LEU A 1 -15.06 3.59 -6.15
N GLU A 2 -14.82 3.06 -7.36
CA GLU A 2 -15.57 3.48 -8.57
C GLU A 2 -17.10 3.39 -8.40
N SER A 3 -17.62 2.26 -7.93
CA SER A 3 -19.06 2.08 -7.65
C SER A 3 -19.62 3.01 -6.58
N ARG A 4 -18.76 3.60 -5.75
CA ARG A 4 -19.10 4.58 -4.69
C ARG A 4 -18.84 6.02 -5.13
N GLN A 5 -18.47 6.23 -6.40
CA GLN A 5 -18.08 7.54 -6.93
C GLN A 5 -16.93 8.21 -6.15
N ASP A 6 -16.09 7.42 -5.48
CA ASP A 6 -14.97 7.87 -4.65
C ASP A 6 -13.60 7.53 -5.28
N LEU A 7 -13.59 7.33 -6.60
CA LEU A 7 -12.40 7.23 -7.43
C LEU A 7 -12.62 8.05 -8.70
N ILE A 8 -11.70 8.95 -9.01
CA ILE A 8 -11.69 9.69 -10.28
C ILE A 8 -10.54 9.16 -11.15
N ARG A 9 -10.84 8.90 -12.43
CA ARG A 9 -9.85 8.55 -13.45
C ARG A 9 -9.37 9.81 -14.14
N VAL A 10 -8.08 10.09 -14.06
CA VAL A 10 -7.41 11.20 -14.72
C VAL A 10 -6.82 10.68 -16.03
N ARG A 11 -7.44 11.06 -17.15
CA ARG A 11 -7.06 10.63 -18.51
C ARG A 11 -6.04 11.53 -19.18
N THR A 12 -5.97 12.78 -18.76
CA THR A 12 -4.97 13.72 -19.26
C THR A 12 -3.58 13.21 -18.89
N PRO A 13 -2.57 13.32 -19.79
CA PRO A 13 -1.19 13.05 -19.44
C PRO A 13 -0.73 13.87 -18.24
N VAL A 14 -0.14 13.21 -17.24
CA VAL A 14 0.39 13.85 -16.02
C VAL A 14 1.81 13.36 -15.76
N SER A 15 2.70 14.26 -15.38
CA SER A 15 4.08 13.95 -15.03
C SER A 15 4.19 13.26 -13.68
N ARG A 16 5.04 12.23 -13.60
CA ARG A 16 5.47 11.63 -12.32
C ARG A 16 6.41 12.56 -11.54
N ASP A 17 6.95 13.59 -12.18
CA ASP A 17 7.81 14.59 -11.57
C ASP A 17 6.96 15.75 -11.02
N LEU A 18 6.72 15.71 -9.70
CA LEU A 18 5.97 16.70 -8.90
C LEU A 18 4.48 16.85 -9.22
N GLU A 19 4.05 16.70 -10.46
CA GLU A 19 2.67 17.03 -10.88
C GLU A 19 1.63 16.11 -10.23
N ILE A 20 1.81 14.79 -10.30
CA ILE A 20 0.94 13.83 -9.59
C ILE A 20 0.89 14.14 -8.09
N ALA A 21 2.03 14.49 -7.49
CA ALA A 21 2.11 14.79 -6.06
C ALA A 21 1.35 16.07 -5.70
N GLU A 22 1.48 17.11 -6.51
CA GLU A 22 0.79 18.40 -6.35
C GLU A 22 -0.73 18.23 -6.44
N VAL A 23 -1.21 17.55 -7.49
CA VAL A 23 -2.63 17.25 -7.68
C VAL A 23 -3.15 16.44 -6.50
N THR A 24 -2.42 15.39 -6.11
CA THR A 24 -2.78 14.54 -4.96
C THR A 24 -2.85 15.36 -3.66
N GLN A 25 -1.91 16.28 -3.45
CA GLN A 25 -1.89 17.15 -2.27
C GLN A 25 -3.12 18.06 -2.19
N ARG A 26 -3.53 18.69 -3.30
CA ARG A 26 -4.76 19.50 -3.34
C ARG A 26 -5.99 18.66 -3.04
N VAL A 27 -6.07 17.47 -3.60
CA VAL A 27 -7.20 16.55 -3.38
C VAL A 27 -7.25 16.06 -1.93
N ILE A 28 -6.10 15.76 -1.31
CA ILE A 28 -6.04 15.44 0.13
C ILE A 28 -6.55 16.61 0.97
N ALA A 29 -6.08 17.83 0.70
CA ALA A 29 -6.49 19.02 1.44
C ALA A 29 -8.01 19.28 1.35
N ALA A 30 -8.61 18.94 0.21
CA ALA A 30 -10.05 19.04 -0.02
C ALA A 30 -10.84 17.81 0.46
N ARG A 31 -10.20 16.81 1.10
CA ARG A 31 -10.80 15.50 1.44
C ARG A 31 -11.47 14.82 0.24
N GLY A 32 -10.90 15.02 -0.95
CA GLY A 32 -11.44 14.53 -2.21
C GLY A 32 -11.22 13.03 -2.43
N PRO A 33 -11.61 12.53 -3.63
CA PRO A 33 -11.64 11.11 -3.95
C PRO A 33 -10.23 10.53 -4.16
N ALA A 34 -10.14 9.20 -4.26
CA ALA A 34 -8.95 8.56 -4.78
C ALA A 34 -8.74 8.95 -6.26
N LEU A 35 -7.48 8.93 -6.73
CA LEU A 35 -7.14 9.29 -8.11
C LEU A 35 -6.46 8.13 -8.81
N LEU A 36 -6.89 7.81 -10.03
CA LEU A 36 -6.22 6.89 -10.93
C LEU A 36 -5.72 7.66 -12.17
N PHE A 37 -4.41 7.88 -12.24
CA PHE A 37 -3.73 8.49 -13.37
C PHE A 37 -3.44 7.42 -14.44
N GLU A 38 -4.17 7.48 -15.54
CA GLU A 38 -4.09 6.46 -16.59
C GLU A 38 -2.92 6.70 -17.56
N GLN A 39 -2.48 7.95 -17.67
CA GLN A 39 -1.41 8.37 -18.59
C GLN A 39 -0.31 9.09 -17.83
N VAL A 40 0.75 8.36 -17.48
CA VAL A 40 1.90 8.91 -16.73
C VAL A 40 3.09 9.10 -17.65
N SER A 41 3.63 10.31 -17.73
CA SER A 41 4.71 10.63 -18.67
C SER A 41 5.94 9.72 -18.48
N GLY A 42 6.36 9.09 -19.57
CA GLY A 42 7.50 8.18 -19.64
C GLY A 42 7.27 6.81 -18.99
N ALA A 43 6.07 6.49 -18.50
CA ALA A 43 5.74 5.19 -17.89
C ALA A 43 4.53 4.56 -18.59
N LYS A 44 4.55 3.22 -18.71
CA LYS A 44 3.40 2.47 -19.23
C LYS A 44 2.39 2.11 -18.14
N MET A 45 2.84 2.05 -16.90
CA MET A 45 2.02 1.64 -15.76
C MET A 45 1.24 2.85 -15.22
N PRO A 46 -0.08 2.73 -15.00
CA PRO A 46 -0.87 3.79 -14.38
C PRO A 46 -0.49 3.95 -12.91
N VAL A 47 -0.78 5.12 -12.35
CA VAL A 47 -0.52 5.42 -10.94
C VAL A 47 -1.83 5.67 -10.22
N VAL A 48 -2.02 5.01 -9.09
CA VAL A 48 -3.14 5.30 -8.18
C VAL A 48 -2.62 6.03 -6.94
N THR A 49 -3.30 7.11 -6.53
CA THR A 49 -2.98 7.85 -5.31
C THR A 49 -4.23 8.08 -4.47
N ASN A 50 -4.01 8.52 -3.23
CA ASN A 50 -5.08 8.93 -2.30
C ASN A 50 -6.11 7.82 -1.93
N LEU A 51 -5.75 6.54 -2.14
CA LEU A 51 -6.57 5.38 -1.76
C LEU A 51 -6.98 5.38 -0.28
N LEU A 52 -6.09 5.88 0.59
CA LEU A 52 -6.28 5.94 2.05
C LEU A 52 -6.45 7.38 2.54
N GLY A 53 -6.88 8.30 1.68
CA GLY A 53 -6.94 9.73 1.97
C GLY A 53 -7.97 10.20 2.99
N THR A 54 -8.92 9.33 3.37
CA THR A 54 -9.98 9.65 4.33
C THR A 54 -10.20 8.49 5.30
N ALA A 55 -10.74 8.79 6.47
CA ALA A 55 -11.06 7.78 7.49
C ALA A 55 -12.06 6.74 6.96
N GLU A 56 -13.03 7.19 6.17
CA GLU A 56 -14.05 6.36 5.54
C GLU A 56 -13.45 5.39 4.53
N ARG A 57 -12.47 5.84 3.72
CA ARG A 57 -11.76 4.95 2.79
C ARG A 57 -10.88 3.93 3.51
N ILE A 58 -10.22 4.33 4.59
CA ILE A 58 -9.42 3.41 5.39
C ILE A 58 -10.33 2.34 6.02
N ALA A 59 -11.43 2.74 6.66
CA ALA A 59 -12.42 1.82 7.24
C ALA A 59 -12.97 0.85 6.17
N PHE A 60 -13.30 1.37 4.99
CA PHE A 60 -13.74 0.53 3.89
C PHE A 60 -12.67 -0.47 3.42
N GLY A 61 -11.40 -0.04 3.32
CA GLY A 61 -10.30 -0.89 2.84
C GLY A 61 -9.96 -2.07 3.77
N ILE A 62 -10.24 -1.92 5.07
CA ILE A 62 -10.07 -2.97 6.09
C ILE A 62 -11.35 -3.78 6.35
N GLY A 63 -12.43 -3.50 5.60
CA GLY A 63 -13.67 -4.26 5.65
C GLY A 63 -14.67 -3.82 6.74
N ASP A 64 -14.48 -2.64 7.32
CA ASP A 64 -15.33 -2.10 8.38
C ASP A 64 -16.19 -0.92 7.92
N ALA A 65 -17.24 -0.62 8.68
CA ALA A 65 -18.05 0.58 8.46
C ALA A 65 -17.36 1.82 9.03
N ARG A 66 -16.68 1.68 10.18
CA ARG A 66 -16.00 2.78 10.89
C ARG A 66 -14.64 2.32 11.42
N LEU A 67 -13.71 3.26 11.54
CA LEU A 67 -12.39 2.99 12.16
C LEU A 67 -12.49 2.54 13.62
N ASP A 68 -13.49 3.02 14.34
CA ASP A 68 -13.75 2.62 15.73
C ASP A 68 -14.01 1.11 15.85
N ASP A 69 -14.68 0.53 14.86
CA ASP A 69 -14.99 -0.91 14.81
C ASP A 69 -13.70 -1.73 14.68
N THR A 70 -12.76 -1.24 13.85
CA THR A 70 -11.42 -1.83 13.71
C THR A 70 -10.66 -1.77 15.02
N ALA A 71 -10.67 -0.61 15.69
CA ALA A 71 -9.97 -0.43 16.95
C ALA A 71 -10.52 -1.38 18.04
N ALA A 72 -11.85 -1.52 18.12
CA ALA A 72 -12.50 -2.46 19.03
C ALA A 72 -12.12 -3.91 18.72
N ARG A 73 -12.08 -4.30 17.44
CA ARG A 73 -11.65 -5.65 17.02
C ARG A 73 -10.19 -5.94 17.40
N ILE A 74 -9.28 -5.01 17.14
CA ILE A 74 -7.86 -5.15 17.50
C ILE A 74 -7.72 -5.24 19.03
N ALA A 75 -8.41 -4.39 19.78
CA ALA A 75 -8.39 -4.43 21.24
C ALA A 75 -8.88 -5.78 21.81
N LYS A 76 -9.90 -6.39 21.18
CA LYS A 76 -10.35 -7.74 21.54
C LYS A 76 -9.26 -8.78 21.27
N LEU A 77 -8.57 -8.70 20.13
CA LEU A 77 -7.49 -9.63 19.78
C LEU A 77 -6.30 -9.54 20.74
N THR A 78 -5.89 -8.33 21.14
CA THR A 78 -4.75 -8.14 22.07
C THR A 78 -5.04 -8.68 23.48
N ARG A 79 -6.32 -8.79 23.86
CA ARG A 79 -6.72 -9.33 25.17
C ARG A 79 -6.78 -10.85 25.21
N LEU A 80 -6.66 -11.54 24.06
CA LEU A 80 -6.59 -12.99 24.01
C LEU A 80 -5.28 -13.45 24.65
N LYS A 81 -5.37 -14.02 25.85
CA LYS A 81 -4.25 -14.71 26.50
C LYS A 81 -4.22 -16.15 25.99
N PRO A 82 -3.08 -16.65 25.48
CA PRO A 82 -2.95 -18.08 25.22
C PRO A 82 -3.11 -18.87 26.53
N PRO A 83 -3.75 -20.05 26.49
CA PRO A 83 -3.94 -20.87 27.70
C PRO A 83 -2.58 -21.23 28.32
N ALA A 84 -2.54 -21.28 29.66
CA ALA A 84 -1.34 -21.57 30.43
C ALA A 84 -0.94 -23.05 30.27
N GLY A 85 -0.20 -23.36 29.20
CA GLY A 85 0.37 -24.67 28.93
C GLY A 85 -0.64 -25.75 28.53
N LEU A 86 -0.12 -26.95 28.26
CA LEU A 86 -0.91 -28.12 27.80
C LEU A 86 -2.00 -28.53 28.80
N VAL A 87 -1.75 -28.38 30.11
CA VAL A 87 -2.71 -28.72 31.17
C VAL A 87 -3.89 -27.74 31.20
N GLY A 88 -3.64 -26.45 30.96
CA GLY A 88 -4.69 -25.43 30.84
C GLY A 88 -5.53 -25.63 29.57
N ALA A 89 -4.88 -25.97 28.46
CA ALA A 89 -5.54 -26.22 27.18
C ALA A 89 -6.47 -27.45 27.20
N LEU A 90 -6.12 -28.50 27.96
CA LEU A 90 -6.95 -29.70 28.12
C LEU A 90 -8.15 -29.48 29.07
N LYS A 91 -8.03 -28.57 30.04
CA LYS A 91 -9.13 -28.21 30.94
C LYS A 91 -10.15 -27.29 30.28
N ASP A 92 -9.71 -26.46 29.33
CA ASP A 92 -10.56 -25.57 28.55
C ASP A 92 -10.48 -25.89 27.04
N LEU A 93 -11.01 -27.05 26.68
CA LEU A 93 -11.05 -27.51 25.29
C LEU A 93 -11.87 -26.58 24.40
N GLY A 94 -12.97 -26.01 24.92
CA GLY A 94 -13.85 -25.08 24.18
C GLY A 94 -13.14 -23.77 23.84
N GLY A 95 -12.55 -23.10 24.83
CA GLY A 95 -11.79 -21.86 24.62
C GLY A 95 -10.54 -22.08 23.76
N THR A 96 -9.90 -23.24 23.88
CA THR A 96 -8.73 -23.60 23.05
C THR A 96 -9.12 -23.80 21.59
N ILE A 97 -10.23 -24.48 21.31
CA ILE A 97 -10.76 -24.67 19.94
C ILE A 97 -11.17 -23.33 19.33
N GLU A 98 -11.82 -22.45 20.10
CA GLU A 98 -12.21 -21.11 19.63
C GLU A 98 -10.98 -20.26 19.30
N LEU A 99 -9.98 -20.23 20.18
CA LEU A 99 -8.72 -19.52 19.95
C LEU A 99 -7.97 -20.06 18.72
N LEU A 100 -7.89 -21.38 18.57
CA LEU A 100 -7.30 -22.02 17.39
C LEU A 100 -8.05 -21.67 16.10
N GLY A 101 -9.38 -21.65 16.13
CA GLY A 101 -10.21 -21.24 15.00
C GLY A 101 -9.93 -19.79 14.59
N GLN A 102 -9.86 -18.88 15.57
CA GLN A 102 -9.54 -17.47 15.35
C GLN A 102 -8.11 -17.31 14.80
N LEU A 103 -7.11 -17.98 15.38
CA LEU A 103 -5.73 -17.92 14.89
C LEU A 103 -5.58 -18.49 13.46
N ARG A 104 -6.29 -19.59 13.16
CA ARG A 104 -6.32 -20.15 11.80
C ARG A 104 -6.93 -19.19 10.79
N SER A 105 -7.96 -18.43 11.18
CA SER A 105 -8.56 -17.42 10.30
C SER A 105 -7.63 -16.25 9.96
N LEU A 106 -6.60 -16.02 10.78
CA LEU A 106 -5.58 -14.97 10.57
C LEU A 106 -4.37 -15.47 9.78
N ALA A 107 -4.20 -16.77 9.63
CA ALA A 107 -3.02 -17.34 8.96
C ALA A 107 -3.10 -17.15 7.44
N PRO A 108 -2.04 -16.63 6.79
CA PRO A 108 -2.04 -16.47 5.34
C PRO A 108 -2.05 -17.84 4.64
N LYS A 109 -2.85 -17.96 3.58
CA LYS A 109 -2.86 -19.15 2.72
C LYS A 109 -1.76 -19.01 1.66
N ARG A 110 -0.81 -19.95 1.65
CA ARG A 110 0.19 -20.04 0.59
C ARG A 110 -0.42 -20.62 -0.68
N VAL A 111 -0.15 -20.00 -1.82
CA VAL A 111 -0.58 -20.46 -3.14
C VAL A 111 0.64 -20.62 -4.05
N SER A 112 0.56 -21.53 -5.02
CA SER A 112 1.64 -21.80 -5.99
C SER A 112 1.56 -20.91 -7.24
N SER A 113 0.39 -20.33 -7.52
CA SER A 113 0.15 -19.44 -8.65
C SER A 113 -0.80 -18.33 -8.22
N ALA A 114 -0.52 -17.10 -8.65
CA ALA A 114 -1.31 -15.90 -8.38
C ALA A 114 -1.20 -14.89 -9.54
N PRO A 115 -2.18 -13.98 -9.74
CA PRO A 115 -2.15 -12.97 -10.80
C PRO A 115 -0.90 -12.08 -10.79
N ALA A 116 -0.33 -11.84 -9.61
CA ALA A 116 0.93 -11.08 -9.47
C ALA A 116 2.15 -11.78 -10.10
N GLN A 117 2.02 -13.05 -10.52
CA GLN A 117 3.08 -13.85 -11.15
C GLN A 117 2.87 -14.03 -12.66
N GLU A 118 1.85 -13.40 -13.27
CA GLU A 118 1.55 -13.54 -14.70
C GLU A 118 2.60 -12.89 -15.62
N VAL A 119 3.28 -11.85 -15.13
CA VAL A 119 4.31 -11.11 -15.87
C VAL A 119 5.63 -11.22 -15.12
N GLU A 120 6.60 -11.88 -15.75
CA GLU A 120 7.98 -11.97 -15.26
C GLU A 120 8.89 -11.21 -16.24
N GLU A 121 9.64 -10.24 -15.72
CA GLU A 121 10.61 -9.49 -16.51
C GLU A 121 11.98 -10.17 -16.38
N PRO A 122 12.62 -10.60 -17.50
CA PRO A 122 13.89 -11.31 -17.46
C PRO A 122 15.06 -10.43 -17.00
N THR A 123 14.86 -9.11 -16.93
CA THR A 123 15.87 -8.15 -16.49
C THR A 123 15.19 -7.09 -15.63
N VAL A 124 15.74 -6.84 -14.43
CA VAL A 124 15.18 -5.87 -13.50
C VAL A 124 15.59 -4.46 -13.93
N ASP A 125 14.61 -3.69 -14.41
CA ASP A 125 14.75 -2.29 -14.79
C ASP A 125 13.71 -1.44 -14.03
N LEU A 126 14.17 -0.76 -12.98
CA LEU A 126 13.30 0.05 -12.11
C LEU A 126 12.86 1.36 -12.76
N ASP A 127 13.54 1.84 -13.80
CA ASP A 127 13.20 3.10 -14.47
C ASP A 127 11.86 2.99 -15.23
N ARG A 128 11.44 1.76 -15.55
CA ARG A 128 10.12 1.44 -16.10
C ARG A 128 8.98 1.71 -15.13
N LEU A 129 9.24 1.67 -13.82
CA LEU A 129 8.22 1.94 -12.80
C LEU A 129 7.96 3.45 -12.70
N PRO A 130 6.71 3.88 -12.53
CA PRO A 130 6.36 5.29 -12.37
C PRO A 130 6.69 5.79 -10.95
N ILE A 131 7.96 5.72 -10.55
CA ILE A 131 8.43 6.23 -9.26
C ILE A 131 8.20 7.74 -9.21
N LEU A 132 7.43 8.19 -8.21
CA LEU A 132 7.02 9.57 -8.08
C LEU A 132 8.11 10.42 -7.44
N ARG A 133 8.35 11.61 -8.01
CA ARG A 133 9.06 12.68 -7.28
C ARG A 133 8.05 13.55 -6.58
N CYS A 134 8.00 13.47 -5.25
CA CYS A 134 6.99 14.18 -4.46
C CYS A 134 7.43 15.55 -3.94
N TRP A 135 8.72 15.86 -4.00
CA TRP A 135 9.27 17.10 -3.42
C TRP A 135 10.29 17.74 -4.37
N PRO A 136 10.26 19.08 -4.56
CA PRO A 136 11.17 19.78 -5.46
C PRO A 136 12.66 19.65 -5.07
N LYS A 137 12.92 19.59 -3.77
CA LYS A 137 14.23 19.26 -3.19
C LYS A 137 14.15 17.81 -2.74
N GLY A 138 14.99 16.94 -3.29
CA GLY A 138 14.93 15.50 -3.06
C GLY A 138 15.05 15.17 -1.57
N ARG A 139 14.17 14.29 -1.07
CA ARG A 139 14.48 13.47 0.10
C ARG A 139 14.64 12.06 -0.45
N GLY A 140 15.85 11.50 -0.33
CA GLY A 140 16.05 10.07 -0.50
C GLY A 140 15.28 9.28 0.58
N PRO A 141 15.23 7.95 0.46
CA PRO A 141 14.48 7.07 1.37
C PRO A 141 14.93 7.14 2.84
N ASP A 142 16.10 7.72 3.11
CA ASP A 142 16.82 7.81 4.40
C ASP A 142 16.94 9.24 4.94
N GLY A 143 16.29 10.22 4.31
CA GLY A 143 16.38 11.63 4.72
C GLY A 143 17.68 12.34 4.30
N HIS A 144 18.60 11.64 3.65
CA HIS A 144 19.72 12.24 2.93
C HIS A 144 19.32 12.55 1.48
N LEU A 145 19.96 13.57 0.90
CA LEU A 145 19.81 13.98 -0.49
C LEU A 145 20.70 13.05 -1.34
N PRO A 146 20.17 12.15 -2.18
CA PRO A 146 21.01 11.53 -3.19
C PRO A 146 21.13 12.53 -4.34
N ASP A 147 22.33 13.06 -4.55
CA ASP A 147 22.68 13.65 -5.83
C ASP A 147 22.44 12.60 -6.91
N ARG A 148 21.57 12.91 -7.87
CA ARG A 148 21.21 12.00 -8.97
C ARG A 148 22.35 11.78 -9.96
N ASP A 149 23.54 12.31 -9.70
CA ASP A 149 24.71 12.17 -10.56
C ASP A 149 25.33 10.76 -10.50
N HIS A 150 24.97 9.94 -9.51
CA HIS A 150 25.56 8.61 -9.34
C HIS A 150 24.77 7.44 -9.97
N LEU A 151 23.61 7.69 -10.59
CA LEU A 151 22.79 6.65 -11.23
C LEU A 151 22.87 6.66 -12.78
N ARG A 152 23.89 7.29 -13.36
CA ARG A 152 24.23 7.08 -14.78
C ARG A 152 25.33 6.01 -14.89
N PRO A 153 25.04 4.77 -15.33
CA PRO A 153 26.08 3.89 -15.81
C PRO A 153 26.53 4.41 -17.18
N GLY A 154 27.68 5.10 -17.25
CA GLY A 154 28.27 5.38 -18.57
C GLY A 154 29.21 6.57 -18.76
N ASP A 155 29.63 7.34 -17.75
CA ASP A 155 30.61 8.41 -17.98
C ASP A 155 31.84 8.24 -17.06
N ARG A 156 32.66 7.24 -17.37
CA ARG A 156 34.10 7.30 -17.08
C ARG A 156 34.77 7.85 -18.34
N ARG A 157 34.92 9.17 -18.42
CA ARG A 157 35.96 9.77 -19.26
C ARG A 157 37.19 10.02 -18.39
N THR A 158 38.24 9.27 -18.70
CA THR A 158 39.64 9.56 -18.38
C THR A 158 40.06 10.92 -18.97
N PRO A 159 41.08 11.56 -18.38
CA PRO A 159 42.46 11.25 -18.78
C PRO A 159 43.21 10.40 -17.75
#